data_AF-A0A6M2DNM8-F1
#
_entry.id   AF-A0A6M2DNM8-F1
#
_cell.length_a   1.000
_cell.length_b   1.000
_cell.length_c   1.000
_cell.angle_alpha   90.00
_cell.angle_beta   90.00
_cell.angle_gamma   90.00
#
_symmetry.space_group_name_H-M   'P 1'
#
loop_
_entity.id
_entity.type
_entity.pdbx_description
1 polymer ?
#
loop_
_entity_poly.entity_id
_entity_poly.type
_entity_poly.pdbx_seq_one_letter_code
_entity_poly.pdbx_strand_id
1 'polypeptide(L)'
;MSLYLKLKQQYITMNRPQILLKHILQRKLSSASAEITKIHRKVYARTYPTVMVLPDGSSINIRYHEPRHIITLPLNLDSLTEAERKARLERRKPKQKVKIVEELEDNFNAN
;
A
#
# COMPACT_ATOMS: atom_id res chain seq x y z
N MET A 1 5.87 11.17 -66.10
CA MET A 1 5.29 11.63 -64.82
C MET A 1 4.25 10.67 -64.20
N SER A 2 4.12 9.39 -64.62
CA SER A 2 3.07 8.49 -64.08
C SER A 2 3.58 7.51 -62.99
N LEU A 3 4.85 7.11 -63.05
CA LEU A 3 5.45 6.15 -62.11
C LEU A 3 5.71 6.76 -60.71
N TYR A 4 6.07 8.05 -60.64
CA TYR A 4 6.38 8.73 -59.38
C TYR A 4 5.13 8.93 -58.51
N LEU A 5 3.97 9.19 -59.14
CA LEU A 5 2.69 9.26 -58.44
C LEU A 5 2.24 7.87 -57.96
N LYS A 6 2.41 6.82 -58.76
CA LYS A 6 2.12 5.44 -58.35
C LYS A 6 2.97 4.98 -57.15
N LEU A 7 4.27 5.29 -57.16
CA LEU A 7 5.18 4.98 -56.04
C LEU A 7 4.87 5.82 -54.79
N LYS A 8 4.50 7.11 -54.94
CA LYS A 8 4.00 7.94 -53.83
C LYS A 8 2.72 7.37 -53.22
N GLN A 9 1.78 6.89 -54.04
CA GLN A 9 0.56 6.25 -53.56
C GLN A 9 0.87 4.96 -52.78
N GLN A 10 1.80 4.13 -53.26
CA GLN A 10 2.22 2.89 -52.60
C GLN A 10 2.92 3.13 -51.25
N TYR A 11 3.66 4.24 -51.09
CA TYR A 11 4.32 4.56 -49.82
C TYR A 11 3.34 5.07 -48.74
N ILE A 12 2.26 5.75 -49.15
CA ILE A 12 1.21 6.24 -48.25
C ILE A 12 0.36 5.07 -47.70
N THR A 13 0.19 3.98 -48.45
CA THR A 13 -0.62 2.84 -48.01
C THR A 13 0.10 1.88 -47.05
N MET A 14 1.44 1.86 -47.03
CA MET A 14 2.23 1.01 -46.13
C MET A 14 2.47 1.61 -44.74
N ASN A 15 2.26 2.91 -44.56
CA ASN A 15 2.48 3.63 -43.30
C ASN A 15 1.18 4.18 -42.70
N ARG A 16 0.11 3.38 -42.69
CA ARG A 16 -0.99 3.66 -41.74
C ARG A 16 -0.49 3.27 -40.35
N PRO A 17 -0.30 4.22 -39.41
CA PRO A 17 0.17 3.87 -38.09
C PRO A 17 -0.88 3.01 -37.41
N GLN A 18 -0.57 1.72 -37.24
CA GLN A 18 -1.33 0.77 -36.40
C GLN A 18 -1.47 1.27 -34.94
N ILE A 19 -0.81 2.37 -34.60
CA ILE A 19 -0.82 3.06 -33.31
C ILE A 19 -2.20 3.67 -33.00
N LEU A 20 -2.95 4.16 -34.00
CA LEU A 20 -4.26 4.81 -33.77
C LEU A 20 -5.39 3.83 -33.42
N LEU A 21 -5.26 2.55 -33.78
CA LEU A 21 -6.27 1.52 -33.44
C LEU A 21 -6.08 0.91 -32.04
N LYS A 22 -4.87 1.02 -31.45
CA LYS A 22 -4.56 0.41 -30.13
C LYS A 22 -5.28 1.11 -28.96
N HIS A 23 -5.49 2.43 -29.03
CA HIS A 23 -6.14 3.18 -27.95
C HIS A 23 -7.66 3.01 -27.92
N ILE A 24 -8.29 2.66 -29.05
CA ILE A 24 -9.74 2.45 -29.15
C ILE A 24 -10.16 1.11 -28.50
N LEU A 25 -9.26 0.13 -28.46
CA LEU A 25 -9.53 -1.21 -27.91
C LEU A 25 -9.10 -1.38 -26.43
N GLN A 26 -8.56 -0.34 -25.79
CA GLN A 26 -8.19 -0.40 -24.37
C GLN A 26 -9.39 -0.08 -23.47
N ARG A 27 -9.76 -1.04 -22.62
CA ARG A 27 -10.76 -0.82 -21.56
C ARG A 27 -10.21 0.17 -20.54
N LYS A 28 -10.86 1.32 -20.39
CA LYS A 28 -10.60 2.27 -19.30
C LYS A 28 -11.34 1.81 -18.05
N LEU A 29 -10.69 1.02 -17.21
CA LEU A 29 -11.25 0.59 -15.93
C LEU A 29 -10.82 1.58 -14.84
N SER A 30 -11.79 2.07 -14.07
CA SER A 30 -11.58 2.92 -12.90
C SER A 30 -12.14 2.22 -11.66
N SER A 31 -11.45 2.33 -10.53
CA SER A 31 -11.98 1.87 -9.24
C SER A 31 -13.26 2.61 -8.84
N ALA A 32 -13.43 3.85 -9.32
CA ALA A 32 -14.61 4.67 -9.04
C ALA A 32 -15.89 4.14 -9.70
N SER A 33 -15.79 3.27 -10.72
CA SER A 33 -16.95 2.77 -11.47
C SER A 33 -17.96 2.00 -10.60
N ALA A 34 -17.54 1.48 -9.44
CA ALA A 34 -18.41 0.74 -8.51
C ALA A 34 -18.32 1.24 -7.06
N GLU A 35 -17.82 2.46 -6.83
CA GLU A 35 -17.58 2.99 -5.49
C GLU A 35 -18.88 3.45 -4.80
N ILE A 36 -19.76 4.11 -5.54
CA ILE A 36 -21.00 4.68 -5.01
C ILE A 36 -22.11 3.62 -5.03
N THR A 37 -22.45 3.06 -3.87
CA THR A 37 -23.42 1.95 -3.76
C THR A 37 -24.34 2.08 -2.54
N LYS A 38 -25.40 1.26 -2.48
CA LYS A 38 -26.31 1.11 -1.33
C LYS A 38 -26.42 -0.38 -0.96
N ILE A 39 -26.80 -0.66 0.30
CA ILE A 39 -27.14 -2.03 0.72
C ILE A 39 -28.44 -2.46 0.03
N HIS A 40 -28.38 -3.52 -0.77
CA HIS A 40 -29.50 -4.07 -1.54
C HIS A 40 -30.39 -5.01 -0.69
N ARG A 41 -30.81 -4.56 0.50
CA ARG A 41 -31.73 -5.29 1.38
C ARG A 41 -32.90 -4.37 1.77
N LYS A 42 -34.11 -4.92 1.92
CA LYS A 42 -35.31 -4.15 2.32
C LYS A 42 -35.20 -3.59 3.74
N VAL A 43 -34.71 -4.40 4.69
CA VAL A 43 -34.48 -4.02 6.09
C VAL A 43 -33.01 -4.27 6.41
N TYR A 44 -32.31 -3.27 6.92
CA TYR A 44 -30.91 -3.37 7.33
C TYR A 44 -30.59 -2.41 8.48
N ALA A 45 -29.65 -2.81 9.34
CA ALA A 45 -29.16 -1.95 10.41
C ALA A 45 -28.31 -0.79 9.83
N ARG A 46 -28.29 0.34 10.53
CA ARG A 46 -27.45 1.48 10.14
C ARG A 46 -25.97 1.08 10.23
N THR A 47 -25.23 1.42 9.18
CA THR A 47 -23.78 1.25 9.11
C THR A 47 -23.11 2.58 8.83
N TYR A 48 -21.90 2.78 9.35
CA TYR A 48 -21.13 4.01 9.23
C TYR A 48 -19.90 3.81 8.34
N PRO A 49 -19.50 4.81 7.55
CA PRO A 49 -18.24 4.74 6.80
C PRO A 49 -17.05 4.82 7.77
N THR A 50 -16.13 3.88 7.66
CA THR A 50 -14.98 3.72 8.55
C THR A 50 -13.73 3.42 7.73
N VAL A 51 -12.59 3.98 8.13
CA VAL A 51 -11.29 3.71 7.50
C VAL A 51 -10.62 2.54 8.19
N MET A 52 -10.40 1.45 7.47
CA MET A 52 -9.66 0.29 7.95
C MET A 52 -8.20 0.39 7.51
N VAL A 53 -7.29 0.43 8.48
CA VAL A 53 -5.84 0.45 8.26
C VAL A 53 -5.30 -0.97 8.37
N LEU A 54 -4.72 -1.47 7.30
CA LEU A 54 -4.08 -2.77 7.20
C LEU A 54 -2.72 -2.78 7.94
N PRO A 55 -2.19 -3.96 8.31
CA PRO A 55 -0.89 -4.06 8.99
C PRO A 55 0.27 -3.50 8.15
N ASP A 56 0.12 -3.49 6.83
CA ASP A 56 1.08 -2.93 5.86
C ASP A 56 1.00 -1.41 5.74
N GLY A 57 0.03 -0.78 6.42
CA GLY A 57 -0.20 0.67 6.43
C GLY A 57 -1.13 1.18 5.33
N SER A 58 -1.59 0.33 4.42
CA SER A 58 -2.61 0.68 3.43
C SER A 58 -4.00 0.85 4.08
N SER A 59 -4.87 1.65 3.45
CA SER A 59 -6.18 2.02 3.99
C SER A 59 -7.32 1.68 3.03
N ILE A 60 -8.43 1.16 3.57
CA ILE A 60 -9.63 0.83 2.79
C ILE A 60 -10.87 1.40 3.49
N ASN A 61 -11.81 1.93 2.72
CA ASN A 61 -13.08 2.44 3.23
C ASN A 61 -14.11 1.31 3.31
N ILE A 62 -14.63 1.06 4.51
CA ILE A 62 -15.58 -0.03 4.79
C ILE A 62 -16.78 0.54 5.56
N ARG A 63 -17.92 -0.15 5.50
CA ARG A 63 -19.09 0.14 6.33
C ARG A 63 -19.08 -0.71 7.60
N TYR A 64 -19.05 -0.09 8.77
CA TYR A 64 -19.04 -0.76 10.07
C TYR A 64 -20.32 -0.52 10.86
N HIS A 65 -20.63 -1.41 11.81
CA HIS A 65 -21.86 -1.34 12.60
C HIS A 65 -21.81 -0.22 13.65
N GLU A 66 -20.65 -0.02 14.29
CA GLU A 66 -20.39 1.08 15.21
C GLU A 66 -19.83 2.31 14.47
N PRO A 67 -20.13 3.53 14.96
CA PRO A 67 -19.58 4.76 14.41
C PRO A 67 -18.11 4.96 14.83
N ARG A 68 -17.19 4.18 14.25
CA ARG A 68 -15.74 4.32 14.45
C ARG A 68 -15.12 5.09 13.29
N HIS A 69 -14.21 6.02 13.57
CA HIS A 69 -13.53 6.74 12.47
C HIS A 69 -12.46 5.85 11.81
N ILE A 70 -11.63 5.20 12.61
CA ILE A 70 -10.49 4.40 12.16
C ILE A 70 -10.46 3.05 12.90
N ILE A 71 -10.19 1.98 12.18
CA ILE A 71 -9.93 0.64 12.73
C ILE A 71 -8.55 0.20 12.27
N THR A 72 -7.62 0.03 13.20
CA THR A 72 -6.25 -0.45 12.91
C THR A 72 -6.18 -1.95 13.11
N LEU A 73 -5.80 -2.68 12.06
CA LEU A 73 -5.54 -4.11 12.16
C LEU A 73 -4.16 -4.34 12.83
N PRO A 74 -4.08 -5.28 13.78
CA PRO A 74 -2.80 -5.67 14.34
C PRO A 74 -1.97 -6.43 13.30
N LEU A 75 -0.65 -6.35 13.45
CA LEU A 75 0.27 -7.19 12.72
C LEU A 75 0.23 -8.62 13.30
N ASN A 76 0.01 -9.61 12.45
CA ASN A 76 0.10 -11.02 12.83
C ASN A 76 1.56 -11.39 13.08
N LEU A 77 1.88 -11.98 14.24
CA LEU A 77 3.28 -12.30 14.60
C LEU A 77 3.76 -13.63 13.99
N ASP A 78 2.85 -14.51 13.62
CA ASP A 78 3.17 -15.85 13.11
C ASP A 78 3.58 -15.83 11.63
N SER A 79 3.20 -14.79 10.90
CA SER A 79 3.57 -14.61 9.49
C SER A 79 4.93 -13.95 9.29
N LEU A 80 5.57 -13.43 10.36
CA LEU A 80 6.88 -12.78 10.26
C LEU A 80 8.01 -13.79 10.32
N THR A 81 9.17 -13.37 9.80
CA THR A 81 10.42 -14.08 10.02
C THR A 81 10.84 -14.00 11.49
N GLU A 82 11.55 -15.03 11.97
CA GLU A 82 12.00 -15.11 13.37
C GLU A 82 12.90 -13.91 13.76
N ALA A 83 13.69 -13.42 12.81
CA ALA A 83 14.58 -12.27 13.00
C ALA A 83 13.79 -10.97 13.27
N GLU A 84 12.79 -10.66 12.44
CA GLU A 84 11.97 -9.46 12.60
C GLU A 84 11.13 -9.52 13.89
N ARG A 85 10.64 -10.72 14.22
CA ARG A 85 9.92 -10.96 15.47
C ARG A 85 10.81 -10.67 16.69
N LYS A 86 12.04 -11.17 16.69
CA LYS A 86 13.02 -10.93 17.78
C LYS A 86 13.37 -9.44 17.90
N ALA A 87 13.66 -8.77 16.79
CA ALA A 87 13.94 -7.33 16.78
C ALA A 87 12.77 -6.50 17.35
N ARG A 88 11.52 -6.91 17.08
CA ARG A 88 10.33 -6.23 17.60
C ARG A 88 10.13 -6.47 19.09
N LEU A 89 10.45 -7.67 19.59
CA LEU A 89 10.45 -7.97 21.03
C LEU A 89 11.52 -7.17 21.78
N GLU A 90 12.71 -7.03 21.19
CA GLU A 90 13.79 -6.19 21.73
C GLU A 90 13.39 -4.72 21.77
N ARG A 91 12.73 -4.20 20.72
CA ARG A 91 12.20 -2.83 20.70
C ARG A 91 11.12 -2.57 21.75
N ARG A 92 10.38 -3.60 22.17
CA ARG A 92 9.40 -3.50 23.27
C ARG A 92 10.08 -3.44 24.65
N LYS A 93 11.32 -3.93 24.78
CA LYS A 93 12.04 -3.84 26.05
C LYS A 93 12.33 -2.37 26.35
N PRO A 94 12.04 -1.88 27.57
CA PRO A 94 12.35 -0.51 27.93
C PRO A 94 13.85 -0.27 27.87
N LYS A 95 14.27 0.87 27.33
CA LYS A 95 15.69 1.26 27.30
C LYS A 95 16.13 1.56 28.73
N GLN A 96 16.94 0.68 29.32
CA GLN A 96 17.59 0.96 30.59
C GLN A 96 18.62 2.08 30.37
N LYS A 97 18.45 3.19 31.10
CA LYS A 97 19.49 4.22 31.19
C LYS A 97 20.60 3.65 32.07
N VAL A 98 21.67 3.18 31.45
CA VAL A 98 22.88 2.78 32.17
C VAL A 98 23.46 4.06 32.78
N LYS A 99 23.28 4.24 34.09
CA LYS A 99 24.09 5.18 34.86
C LYS A 99 25.44 4.51 34.99
N ILE A 100 26.40 4.93 34.16
CA ILE A 100 27.79 4.55 34.32
C ILE A 100 28.22 5.20 35.64
N VAL A 101 28.23 4.40 36.71
CA VAL A 101 28.97 4.76 37.90
C VAL A 101 30.39 4.34 37.56
N GLU A 102 31.23 5.30 37.21
CA GLU A 102 32.66 5.08 37.18
C GLU A 102 33.06 4.74 38.62
N GLU A 103 33.19 3.44 38.92
CA GLU A 103 33.92 3.00 40.10
C GLU A 103 35.37 3.41 39.87
N LEU A 104 35.74 4.54 40.48
CA LEU A 104 37.12 4.94 40.64
C LEU A 104 37.79 3.86 41.49
N GLU A 105 38.57 2.98 40.88
CA GLU A 105 39.39 2.00 41.60
C GLU A 105 40.49 2.75 42.37
N ASP A 106 40.22 3.03 43.65
CA ASP A 106 41.21 3.57 44.57
C ASP A 106 42.16 2.45 45.00
N ASN A 107 43.15 2.15 44.16
CA ASN A 107 44.25 1.23 44.47
C ASN A 107 45.22 1.91 45.47
N PHE A 108 44.74 2.17 46.69
CA PHE A 108 45.59 2.62 47.79
C PHE A 108 46.36 1.41 48.34
N ASN A 109 47.59 1.21 47.86
CA ASN A 109 48.49 0.19 48.39
C ASN A 109 49.29 0.77 49.56
N ALA A 110 48.95 0.35 50.78
CA ALA A 110 49.72 0.66 51.98
C ALA A 110 50.59 -0.55 52.37
N ASN A 111 51.84 -0.50 51.90
CA ASN A 111 53.01 -1.29 52.34
C ASN A 111 53.18 -2.70 51.77
#